data_AF-A0A2V8KZF9-F1
#
_entry.id   AF-A0A2V8KZF9-F1
#
_cell.length_a   1.000
_cell.length_b   1.000
_cell.length_c   1.000
_cell.angle_alpha   90.00
_cell.angle_beta   90.00
_cell.angle_gamma   90.00
#
_symmetry.space_group_name_H-M   'P 1'
#
loop_
_entity.id
_entity.type
_entity.pdbx_description
1 polymer ?
#
loop_
_entity_poly.entity_id
_entity_poly.type
_entity_poly.pdbx_seq_one_letter_code
_entity_poly.pdbx_strand_id
1 'polypeptide(L)'
;MKQLNKEKIVGASSVAEEALFNRLLSLECRRCERTGMPFALVLLGLNRLKDILGPSAMRAIASSLSAAMRETDVIGWYENASIIGIILTTLNGTERHIVESAVVRRVRTVLAESLNEDQLGAISISFQIFPDENDWILHKKDSCCYRDQHQYGKTNYSAGLKRSIDVAGSLAALLVLSPLFAIIAALIKLTSRGPVFFKQKRVGQFGEEFTCFKFRSMYLNNDPAIHQEYIRNLINKKVDDSDGTFKIKNDPRVTPIGRLIRKTSLDELPQFINVLKGDMSLVGPRPPIRYEVENYSLWHRRRIMEARPGITGEWQVYGRSRTTFDEMVRMDLHYIRNQSLRLDLKILLKTPFAALSGDGAY
;
A
#
# COMPACT_ATOMS: atom_id res chain seq x y z
N MET A 1 -27.13 11.23 -38.45
CA MET A 1 -26.54 10.10 -37.67
C MET A 1 -25.16 10.55 -37.22
N LYS A 2 -24.77 10.68 -35.96
CA LYS A 2 -25.23 10.15 -34.68
C LYS A 2 -25.27 11.29 -33.66
N GLN A 3 -26.28 11.27 -32.79
CA GLN A 3 -26.41 12.14 -31.62
C GLN A 3 -25.14 12.06 -30.76
N LEU A 4 -24.42 13.17 -30.64
CA LEU A 4 -23.61 13.43 -29.46
C LEU A 4 -24.59 13.59 -28.30
N ASN A 5 -24.69 12.55 -27.46
CA ASN A 5 -25.32 12.64 -26.16
C ASN A 5 -24.62 13.75 -25.39
N LYS A 6 -25.29 14.91 -25.33
CA LYS A 6 -25.09 15.90 -24.29
C LYS A 6 -25.40 15.19 -22.98
N GLU A 7 -24.38 14.64 -22.33
CA GLU A 7 -24.44 14.38 -20.90
C GLU A 7 -24.75 15.71 -20.24
N LYS A 8 -25.99 15.81 -19.79
CA LYS A 8 -26.53 16.87 -18.96
C LYS A 8 -25.54 17.06 -17.80
N ILE A 9 -24.79 18.16 -17.86
CA ILE A 9 -24.18 18.76 -16.68
C ILE A 9 -25.35 19.26 -15.84
N VAL A 10 -25.87 18.41 -14.95
CA VAL A 10 -26.84 18.81 -13.93
C VAL A 10 -26.05 19.25 -12.70
N GLY A 11 -25.95 20.55 -12.51
CA GLY A 11 -25.73 21.11 -11.17
C GLY A 11 -27.00 20.90 -10.35
N ALA A 12 -26.94 19.99 -9.39
CA ALA A 12 -27.79 19.87 -8.19
C ALA A 12 -27.38 18.56 -7.49
N SER A 13 -27.31 18.55 -6.17
CA SER A 13 -26.83 17.44 -5.34
C SER A 13 -27.43 16.08 -5.72
N SER A 14 -26.74 15.31 -6.57
CA SER A 14 -27.16 13.99 -6.99
C SER A 14 -26.40 12.94 -6.19
N VAL A 15 -27.13 11.99 -5.58
CA VAL A 15 -26.54 10.84 -4.89
C VAL A 15 -25.67 10.07 -5.87
N ALA A 16 -24.37 9.97 -5.59
CA ALA A 16 -23.43 9.26 -6.44
C ALA A 16 -23.68 7.75 -6.42
N GLU A 17 -23.56 7.10 -7.58
CA GLU A 17 -23.54 5.65 -7.68
C GLU A 17 -22.29 5.06 -7.04
N GLU A 18 -22.33 3.76 -6.70
CA GLU A 18 -21.26 3.08 -5.95
C GLU A 18 -19.86 3.29 -6.53
N ALA A 19 -19.70 3.11 -7.85
CA ALA A 19 -18.40 3.27 -8.50
C ALA A 19 -17.88 4.73 -8.44
N LEU A 20 -18.76 5.72 -8.59
CA LEU A 20 -18.37 7.12 -8.52
C LEU A 20 -18.04 7.53 -7.08
N PHE A 21 -18.85 7.11 -6.12
CA PHE A 21 -18.64 7.39 -4.69
C PHE A 21 -17.31 6.81 -4.21
N ASN A 22 -17.04 5.53 -4.49
CA ASN A 22 -15.78 4.89 -4.10
C ASN A 22 -14.56 5.55 -4.76
N ARG A 23 -14.69 6.00 -6.01
CA ARG A 23 -13.65 6.81 -6.67
C ARG A 23 -13.41 8.14 -5.95
N LEU A 24 -14.46 8.88 -5.60
CA LEU A 24 -14.35 10.16 -4.88
C LEU A 24 -13.75 9.96 -3.49
N LEU A 25 -14.17 8.93 -2.76
CA LEU A 25 -13.57 8.54 -1.47
C LEU A 25 -12.07 8.28 -1.62
N SER A 26 -11.67 7.50 -2.63
CA SER A 26 -10.25 7.22 -2.87
C SER A 26 -9.42 8.49 -3.17
N LEU A 27 -10.02 9.49 -3.83
CA LEU A 27 -9.36 10.76 -4.13
C LEU A 27 -9.22 11.62 -2.88
N GLU A 28 -10.24 11.66 -2.02
CA GLU A 28 -10.19 12.38 -0.74
C GLU A 28 -9.21 11.74 0.24
N CYS A 29 -9.15 10.42 0.32
CA CYS A 29 -8.08 9.73 1.06
C CYS A 29 -6.70 10.14 0.53
N ARG A 30 -6.47 10.13 -0.80
CA ARG A 30 -5.19 10.57 -1.39
C ARG A 30 -4.88 12.04 -1.14
N ARG A 31 -5.89 12.92 -1.14
CA ARG A 31 -5.73 14.34 -0.81
C ARG A 31 -5.27 14.47 0.63
N CYS A 32 -5.98 13.85 1.55
CA CYS A 32 -5.68 13.81 2.98
C CYS A 32 -4.27 13.29 3.26
N GLU A 33 -3.87 12.17 2.65
CA GLU A 33 -2.53 11.60 2.77
C GLU A 33 -1.42 12.56 2.28
N ARG A 34 -1.73 13.37 1.27
CA ARG A 34 -0.77 14.31 0.65
C ARG A 34 -0.68 15.63 1.41
N THR A 35 -1.80 16.16 1.88
CA THR A 35 -1.88 17.50 2.49
C THR A 35 -1.90 17.49 4.01
N GLY A 36 -2.16 16.34 4.62
CA GLY A 36 -2.42 16.21 6.07
C GLY A 36 -3.77 16.79 6.50
N MET A 37 -4.58 17.32 5.58
CA MET A 37 -5.88 17.92 5.90
C MET A 37 -6.91 16.82 6.13
N PRO A 38 -7.56 16.77 7.30
CA PRO A 38 -8.47 15.69 7.62
C PRO A 38 -9.83 15.85 6.93
N PHE A 39 -10.51 14.72 6.73
CA PHE A 39 -11.90 14.64 6.29
C PHE A 39 -12.65 13.61 7.13
N ALA A 40 -13.98 13.66 7.16
CA ALA A 40 -14.77 12.62 7.82
C ALA A 40 -15.56 11.78 6.81
N LEU A 41 -15.65 10.48 7.08
CA LEU A 41 -16.53 9.55 6.40
C LEU A 41 -17.62 9.11 7.37
N VAL A 42 -18.87 9.27 6.95
CA VAL A 42 -20.03 8.69 7.64
C VAL A 42 -20.58 7.57 6.80
N LEU A 43 -20.77 6.40 7.40
CA LEU A 43 -21.45 5.28 6.74
C LEU A 43 -22.75 4.99 7.47
N LEU A 44 -23.83 4.90 6.70
CA LEU A 44 -25.18 4.62 7.14
C LEU A 44 -25.54 3.22 6.64
N GLY A 45 -25.54 2.26 7.55
CA GLY A 45 -25.92 0.88 7.28
C GLY A 45 -27.43 0.74 7.27
N LEU A 46 -27.97 0.39 6.11
CA LEU A 46 -29.41 0.28 5.85
C LEU A 46 -29.84 -1.17 5.55
N ASN A 47 -28.97 -2.14 5.83
CA ASN A 47 -29.20 -3.55 5.51
C ASN A 47 -30.54 -4.08 6.04
N ARG A 48 -30.89 -3.74 7.29
CA ARG A 48 -32.15 -4.15 7.91
C ARG A 48 -33.38 -3.45 7.31
N LEU A 49 -33.18 -2.25 6.76
CA LEU A 49 -34.25 -1.48 6.12
C LEU A 49 -34.44 -1.85 4.67
N LYS A 50 -33.40 -2.30 3.97
CA LYS A 50 -33.47 -2.71 2.56
C LYS A 50 -34.50 -3.82 2.32
N ASP A 51 -34.60 -4.76 3.26
CA ASP A 51 -35.55 -5.88 3.15
C ASP A 51 -37.00 -5.44 3.44
N ILE A 52 -37.17 -4.33 4.16
CA ILE A 52 -38.46 -3.78 4.57
C ILE A 52 -38.95 -2.70 3.58
N LEU A 53 -38.01 -1.91 3.04
CA LEU A 53 -38.24 -0.73 2.22
C LEU A 53 -37.76 -0.98 0.79
N GLY A 54 -38.64 -0.76 -0.18
CA GLY A 54 -38.30 -0.94 -1.59
C GLY A 54 -37.22 0.03 -2.10
N PRO A 55 -36.63 -0.23 -3.30
CA PRO A 55 -35.55 0.58 -3.87
C PRO A 55 -35.88 2.08 -4.01
N SER A 56 -37.14 2.41 -4.26
CA SER A 56 -37.61 3.80 -4.37
C SER A 56 -37.52 4.56 -3.05
N ALA A 57 -37.89 3.90 -1.93
CA ALA A 57 -37.78 4.49 -0.59
C ALA A 57 -36.30 4.70 -0.21
N MET A 58 -35.45 3.75 -0.55
CA MET A 58 -34.00 3.85 -0.35
C MET A 58 -33.38 5.06 -1.09
N ARG A 59 -33.81 5.32 -2.34
CA ARG A 59 -33.38 6.51 -3.09
C ARG A 59 -33.94 7.81 -2.52
N ALA A 60 -35.17 7.79 -2.00
CA ALA A 60 -35.76 8.96 -1.36
C ALA A 60 -34.97 9.37 -0.10
N ILE A 61 -34.63 8.40 0.76
CA ILE A 61 -33.76 8.64 1.93
C ILE A 61 -32.42 9.26 1.53
N ALA A 62 -31.76 8.68 0.53
CA ALA A 62 -30.49 9.20 0.04
C ALA A 62 -30.62 10.64 -0.51
N SER A 63 -31.72 10.94 -1.20
CA SER A 63 -32.00 12.27 -1.74
C SER A 63 -32.28 13.30 -0.64
N SER A 64 -33.04 12.94 0.39
CA SER A 64 -33.29 13.80 1.56
C SER A 64 -32.00 14.11 2.32
N LEU A 65 -31.14 13.11 2.51
CA LEU A 65 -29.82 13.32 3.09
C LEU A 65 -28.96 14.25 2.21
N SER A 66 -28.98 14.04 0.89
CA SER A 66 -28.24 14.88 -0.05
C SER A 66 -28.66 16.36 0.03
N ALA A 67 -29.95 16.63 0.17
CA ALA A 67 -30.48 17.99 0.26
C ALA A 67 -30.12 18.68 1.59
N ALA A 68 -29.89 17.92 2.66
CA ALA A 68 -29.54 18.45 3.98
C ALA A 68 -28.03 18.68 4.18
N MET A 69 -27.19 18.12 3.30
CA MET A 69 -25.73 18.28 3.35
C MET A 69 -25.27 19.52 2.58
N ARG A 70 -24.02 19.95 2.82
CA ARG A 70 -23.44 21.09 2.10
C ARG A 70 -23.14 20.68 0.65
N GLU A 71 -23.12 21.64 -0.26
CA GLU A 71 -22.72 21.38 -1.66
C GLU A 71 -21.31 20.79 -1.80
N THR A 72 -20.44 21.04 -0.82
CA THR A 72 -19.07 20.50 -0.77
C THR A 72 -19.00 19.06 -0.27
N ASP A 73 -20.05 18.59 0.40
CA ASP A 73 -20.10 17.23 0.94
C ASP A 73 -20.51 16.27 -0.17
N VAL A 74 -19.85 15.12 -0.27
CA VAL A 74 -20.17 14.10 -1.28
C VAL A 74 -21.03 13.02 -0.63
N ILE A 75 -22.19 12.73 -1.22
CA ILE A 75 -23.06 11.64 -0.81
C ILE A 75 -23.20 10.61 -1.93
N GLY A 76 -23.21 9.33 -1.57
CA GLY A 76 -23.41 8.27 -2.54
C GLY A 76 -23.60 6.90 -1.89
N TRP A 77 -23.77 5.89 -2.73
CA TRP A 77 -23.80 4.51 -2.28
C TRP A 77 -22.37 4.03 -2.00
N TYR A 78 -22.10 3.55 -0.79
CA TYR A 78 -20.84 2.87 -0.47
C TYR A 78 -20.90 1.38 -0.81
N GLU A 79 -22.07 0.78 -0.60
CA GLU A 79 -22.42 -0.56 -1.05
C GLU A 79 -23.86 -0.51 -1.57
N ASN A 80 -24.07 -0.90 -2.84
CA ASN A 80 -25.31 -0.64 -3.56
C ASN A 80 -26.56 -1.09 -2.78
N ALA A 81 -27.44 -0.11 -2.57
CA ALA A 81 -28.72 -0.26 -1.85
C ALA A 81 -28.61 -0.82 -0.43
N SER A 82 -27.42 -0.78 0.19
CA SER A 82 -27.15 -1.37 1.51
C SER A 82 -26.46 -0.38 2.46
N ILE A 83 -25.52 0.41 1.96
CA ILE A 83 -24.79 1.41 2.75
C ILE A 83 -24.73 2.73 2.00
N ILE A 84 -25.16 3.82 2.62
CA ILE A 84 -24.94 5.19 2.12
C ILE A 84 -23.67 5.73 2.78
N GLY A 85 -22.77 6.31 1.97
CA GLY A 85 -21.60 7.02 2.44
C GLY A 85 -21.73 8.53 2.27
N ILE A 86 -21.18 9.28 3.22
CA ILE A 86 -21.10 10.74 3.19
C ILE A 86 -19.65 11.15 3.49
N ILE A 87 -19.04 11.91 2.58
CA ILE A 87 -17.68 12.44 2.72
C ILE A 87 -17.77 13.93 3.07
N LEU A 88 -17.27 14.29 4.24
CA LEU A 88 -17.20 15.66 4.75
C LEU A 88 -15.79 16.20 4.53
N THR A 89 -15.60 17.03 3.50
CA THR A 89 -14.28 17.39 2.94
C THR A 89 -13.46 18.35 3.80
N THR A 90 -14.09 19.06 4.74
CA THR A 90 -13.42 20.07 5.59
C THR A 90 -13.89 19.98 7.04
N LEU A 91 -12.94 19.69 7.93
CA LEU A 91 -13.14 19.74 9.38
C LEU A 91 -12.43 20.97 9.95
N ASN A 92 -13.18 21.94 10.46
CA ASN A 92 -12.63 23.17 11.01
C ASN A 92 -12.17 22.96 12.46
N GLY A 93 -10.99 22.38 12.69
CA GLY A 93 -10.24 22.43 13.97
C GLY A 93 -10.97 22.08 15.26
N THR A 94 -12.16 21.48 15.20
CA THR A 94 -13.01 21.17 16.35
C THR A 94 -12.73 19.72 16.79
N GLU A 95 -12.77 19.45 18.09
CA GLU A 95 -12.54 18.10 18.62
C GLU A 95 -13.44 17.05 17.94
N ARG A 96 -12.88 15.84 17.71
CA ARG A 96 -13.52 14.73 16.98
C ARG A 96 -14.95 14.46 17.44
N HIS A 97 -15.18 14.45 18.76
CA HIS A 97 -16.48 14.17 19.36
C HIS A 97 -17.54 15.24 19.08
N ILE A 98 -17.13 16.50 18.93
CA ILE A 98 -18.04 17.62 18.65
C ILE A 98 -18.53 17.53 17.20
N VAL A 99 -17.62 17.25 16.27
CA VAL A 99 -17.97 17.04 14.85
C VAL A 99 -18.88 15.82 14.71
N GLU A 100 -18.50 14.69 15.31
CA GLU A 100 -19.28 13.45 15.25
C GLU A 100 -20.70 13.65 15.76
N SER A 101 -20.86 14.20 16.96
CA SER A 101 -22.18 14.44 17.56
C SER A 101 -23.04 15.40 16.73
N ALA A 102 -22.46 16.47 16.19
CA ALA A 102 -23.17 17.42 15.34
C ALA A 102 -23.68 16.78 14.05
N VAL A 103 -22.85 15.97 13.39
CA VAL A 103 -23.18 15.28 12.15
C VAL A 103 -24.20 14.18 12.39
N VAL A 104 -23.99 13.32 13.40
CA VAL A 104 -24.92 12.23 13.75
C VAL A 104 -26.29 12.81 14.12
N ARG A 105 -26.33 13.90 14.88
CA ARG A 105 -27.58 14.59 15.21
C ARG A 105 -28.30 15.08 13.95
N ARG A 106 -27.58 15.77 13.05
CA ARG A 106 -28.17 16.27 11.79
C ARG A 106 -28.73 15.14 10.93
N VAL A 107 -27.97 14.05 10.76
CA VAL A 107 -28.40 12.88 10.01
C VAL A 107 -29.66 12.26 10.62
N ARG A 108 -29.69 12.07 11.95
CA ARG A 108 -30.88 11.53 12.64
C ARG A 108 -32.10 12.43 12.48
N THR A 109 -31.95 13.75 12.56
CA THR A 109 -33.05 14.69 12.36
C THR A 109 -33.67 14.54 10.97
N VAL A 110 -32.85 14.51 9.92
CA VAL A 110 -33.33 14.35 8.53
C VAL A 110 -34.00 12.99 8.33
N LEU A 111 -33.44 11.93 8.90
CA LEU A 111 -34.01 10.59 8.79
C LEU A 111 -35.37 10.49 9.50
N ALA A 112 -35.53 11.16 10.65
CA ALA A 112 -36.77 11.14 11.42
C ALA A 112 -37.97 11.80 10.73
N GLU A 113 -37.74 12.63 9.71
CA GLU A 113 -38.80 13.18 8.87
C GLU A 113 -39.41 12.14 7.91
N SER A 114 -38.69 11.05 7.65
CA SER A 114 -39.05 10.04 6.63
C SER A 114 -39.23 8.63 7.18
N LEU A 115 -38.84 8.38 8.43
CA LEU A 115 -38.79 7.06 9.05
C LEU A 115 -39.37 7.08 10.46
N ASN A 116 -40.02 5.98 10.84
CA ASN A 116 -40.54 5.78 12.19
C ASN A 116 -39.42 5.40 13.18
N GLU A 117 -39.67 5.47 14.49
CA GLU A 117 -38.66 5.17 15.52
C GLU A 117 -38.05 3.77 15.38
N ASP A 118 -38.84 2.74 15.09
CA ASP A 118 -38.35 1.38 14.89
C ASP A 118 -37.39 1.28 13.69
N GLN A 119 -37.69 2.02 12.62
CA GLN A 119 -36.88 2.05 11.41
C GLN A 119 -35.58 2.85 11.64
N LEU A 120 -35.65 3.96 12.38
CA LEU A 120 -34.46 4.72 12.80
C LEU A 120 -33.53 3.88 13.67
N GLY A 121 -34.08 3.11 14.61
CA GLY A 121 -33.32 2.20 15.46
C GLY A 121 -32.62 1.08 14.69
N ALA A 122 -33.11 0.74 13.49
CA ALA A 122 -32.49 -0.26 12.62
C ALA A 122 -31.28 0.27 11.83
N ILE A 123 -31.02 1.59 11.83
CA ILE A 123 -29.91 2.21 11.10
C ILE A 123 -28.66 2.24 11.97
N SER A 124 -27.58 1.60 11.50
CA SER A 124 -26.27 1.74 12.09
C SER A 124 -25.54 2.94 11.48
N ILE A 125 -25.03 3.85 12.30
CA ILE A 125 -24.23 5.00 11.85
C ILE A 125 -22.80 4.80 12.35
N SER A 126 -21.83 4.79 11.44
CA SER A 126 -20.40 4.80 11.80
C SER A 126 -19.75 6.10 11.33
N PHE A 127 -18.93 6.70 12.19
CA PHE A 127 -18.21 7.94 11.92
C PHE A 127 -16.71 7.70 12.00
N GLN A 128 -15.97 8.04 10.94
CA GLN A 128 -14.53 7.88 10.86
C GLN A 128 -13.89 9.19 10.41
N ILE A 129 -12.82 9.63 11.09
CA ILE A 129 -12.00 10.75 10.65
C ILE A 129 -10.73 10.19 10.03
N PHE A 130 -10.34 10.74 8.89
CA PHE A 130 -9.10 10.42 8.20
C PHE A 130 -8.14 11.60 8.29
N PRO A 131 -6.84 11.36 8.55
CA PRO A 131 -6.26 10.05 8.83
C PRO A 131 -6.59 9.61 10.26
N ASP A 132 -6.92 8.32 10.46
CA ASP A 132 -7.13 7.81 11.81
C ASP A 132 -5.76 7.58 12.47
N GLU A 133 -5.49 8.29 13.56
CA GLU A 133 -4.24 8.17 14.33
C GLU A 133 -4.04 6.73 14.84
N ASN A 134 -5.13 5.98 15.01
CA ASN A 134 -5.15 4.59 15.46
C ASN A 134 -5.16 3.57 14.31
N ASP A 135 -5.01 3.96 13.04
CA ASP A 135 -4.89 3.03 11.90
C ASP A 135 -3.44 2.51 11.80
N TRP A 136 -2.95 1.94 12.89
CA TRP A 136 -1.66 1.25 12.95
C TRP A 136 -1.76 -0.02 12.10
N ILE A 137 -0.93 -0.08 11.04
CA ILE A 137 -0.27 -1.19 10.30
C ILE A 137 -0.86 -2.63 10.27
N LEU A 138 -1.90 -3.02 11.01
CA LEU A 138 -2.17 -4.44 11.29
C LEU A 138 -3.60 -4.94 11.06
N HIS A 139 -4.64 -4.12 10.85
CA HIS A 139 -5.98 -4.68 10.63
C HIS A 139 -6.87 -3.86 9.70
N LYS A 140 -6.77 -4.09 8.38
CA LYS A 140 -7.85 -4.65 7.56
C LYS A 140 -7.54 -4.50 6.06
N LYS A 141 -7.64 -5.62 5.36
CA LYS A 141 -7.89 -5.73 3.91
C LYS A 141 -9.12 -4.91 3.44
N ASP A 142 -9.92 -4.44 4.39
CA ASP A 142 -11.22 -3.78 4.22
C ASP A 142 -11.24 -2.29 4.67
N SER A 143 -10.10 -1.62 4.92
CA SER A 143 -10.13 -0.18 5.19
C SER A 143 -10.79 0.55 4.01
N CYS A 144 -11.80 1.37 4.27
CA CYS A 144 -12.67 1.98 3.25
C CYS A 144 -11.90 2.82 2.24
N CYS A 145 -10.79 3.46 2.66
CA CYS A 145 -9.88 4.20 1.78
C CYS A 145 -9.11 3.32 0.78
N TYR A 146 -9.00 2.02 1.07
CA TYR A 146 -8.20 1.04 0.32
C TYR A 146 -9.05 -0.07 -0.33
N ARG A 147 -10.35 -0.19 0.00
CA ARG A 147 -11.28 -1.22 -0.51
C ARG A 147 -11.37 -1.22 -2.04
N ASP A 148 -11.34 -0.06 -2.68
CA ASP A 148 -11.46 0.08 -4.14
C ASP A 148 -10.11 0.11 -4.88
N GLN A 149 -8.98 -0.09 -4.17
CA GLN A 149 -7.68 -0.21 -4.82
C GLN A 149 -7.54 -1.51 -5.64
N HIS A 150 -8.44 -2.47 -5.43
CA HIS A 150 -8.61 -3.61 -6.34
C HIS A 150 -9.10 -3.22 -7.75
N GLN A 151 -9.66 -2.01 -7.96
CA GLN A 151 -10.06 -1.53 -9.29
C GLN A 151 -9.04 -0.61 -9.97
N TYR A 152 -8.16 0.07 -9.21
CA TYR A 152 -7.25 1.10 -9.75
C TYR A 152 -5.83 0.63 -10.08
N GLY A 153 -5.60 -0.68 -10.05
CA GLY A 153 -4.54 -1.35 -10.78
C GLY A 153 -5.18 -2.37 -11.70
N LYS A 154 -5.71 -1.95 -12.86
CA LYS A 154 -5.85 -2.87 -13.99
C LYS A 154 -4.43 -3.30 -14.35
N THR A 155 -3.91 -4.30 -13.63
CA THR A 155 -2.82 -5.10 -14.12
C THR A 155 -3.22 -5.49 -15.53
N ASN A 156 -2.38 -5.20 -16.52
CA ASN A 156 -2.71 -5.47 -17.92
C ASN A 156 -2.83 -7.00 -18.22
N TYR A 157 -2.79 -7.83 -17.18
CA TYR A 157 -2.85 -9.28 -17.19
C TYR A 157 -3.30 -9.80 -15.82
N SER A 158 -3.85 -11.02 -15.75
CA SER A 158 -4.48 -11.53 -14.53
C SER A 158 -3.48 -11.78 -13.38
N ALA A 159 -3.92 -11.56 -12.14
CA ALA A 159 -3.15 -11.88 -10.93
C ALA A 159 -2.72 -13.35 -10.86
N GLY A 160 -3.55 -14.26 -11.41
CA GLY A 160 -3.23 -15.68 -11.55
C GLY A 160 -2.03 -15.91 -12.49
N LEU A 161 -1.99 -15.24 -13.64
CA LEU A 161 -0.86 -15.35 -14.56
C LEU A 161 0.44 -14.81 -13.95
N LYS A 162 0.36 -13.68 -13.22
CA LYS A 162 1.52 -13.17 -12.45
C LYS A 162 2.04 -14.21 -11.49
N ARG A 163 1.15 -14.85 -10.74
CA ARG A 163 1.52 -15.88 -9.78
C ARG A 163 2.16 -17.10 -10.44
N SER A 164 1.64 -17.55 -11.59
CA SER A 164 2.22 -18.66 -12.34
C SER A 164 3.65 -18.35 -12.81
N ILE A 165 3.87 -17.14 -13.33
CA ILE A 165 5.21 -16.68 -13.75
C ILE A 165 6.16 -16.61 -12.56
N ASP A 166 5.69 -16.08 -11.43
CA ASP A 166 6.48 -15.98 -10.20
C ASP A 166 6.95 -17.35 -9.71
N VAL A 167 6.04 -18.33 -9.69
CA VAL A 167 6.34 -19.70 -9.25
C VAL A 167 7.27 -20.41 -10.23
N ALA A 168 6.96 -20.37 -11.53
CA ALA A 168 7.77 -21.02 -12.57
C ALA A 168 9.19 -20.42 -12.62
N GLY A 169 9.31 -19.09 -12.61
CA GLY A 169 10.59 -18.39 -12.66
C GLY A 169 11.43 -18.64 -11.41
N SER A 170 10.82 -18.61 -10.21
CA SER A 170 11.54 -18.88 -8.96
C SER A 170 11.99 -20.33 -8.86
N LEU A 171 11.15 -21.28 -9.29
CA LEU A 171 11.52 -22.69 -9.30
C LEU A 171 12.67 -22.96 -10.28
N ALA A 172 12.59 -22.42 -11.50
CA ALA A 172 13.67 -22.51 -12.47
C ALA A 172 14.97 -21.89 -11.95
N ALA A 173 14.90 -20.70 -11.36
CA ALA A 173 16.06 -20.03 -10.77
C ALA A 173 16.69 -20.87 -9.64
N LEU A 174 15.90 -21.44 -8.74
CA LEU A 174 16.41 -22.28 -7.65
C LEU A 174 17.08 -23.55 -8.16
N LEU A 175 16.53 -24.20 -9.20
CA LEU A 175 17.13 -25.39 -9.80
C LEU A 175 18.44 -25.07 -10.53
N VAL A 176 18.41 -24.09 -11.43
CA VAL A 176 19.57 -23.70 -12.26
C VAL A 176 20.70 -23.12 -11.40
N LEU A 177 20.36 -22.32 -10.39
CA LEU A 177 21.35 -21.69 -9.51
C LEU A 177 21.73 -22.59 -8.32
N SER A 178 21.18 -23.78 -8.18
CA SER A 178 21.48 -24.67 -7.04
C SER A 178 22.98 -24.95 -6.83
N PRO A 179 23.84 -25.11 -7.87
CA PRO A 179 25.28 -25.27 -7.66
C PRO A 179 25.91 -24.00 -7.07
N LEU A 180 25.47 -22.82 -7.53
CA LEU A 180 25.93 -21.54 -7.02
C LEU A 180 25.51 -21.32 -5.57
N PHE A 181 24.29 -21.73 -5.19
CA PHE A 181 23.84 -21.72 -3.80
C PHE A 181 24.75 -22.56 -2.90
N ALA A 182 25.16 -23.75 -3.34
CA ALA A 182 26.06 -24.62 -2.60
C ALA A 182 27.45 -23.98 -2.44
N ILE A 183 28.01 -23.37 -3.50
CA ILE A 183 29.29 -22.66 -3.45
C ILE A 183 29.23 -21.49 -2.46
N ILE A 184 28.21 -20.64 -2.54
CA ILE A 184 28.04 -19.49 -1.63
C ILE A 184 27.89 -19.99 -0.19
N ALA A 185 27.10 -21.03 0.04
CA ALA A 185 26.91 -21.63 1.36
C ALA A 185 28.22 -22.13 1.96
N ALA A 186 29.06 -22.82 1.16
CA ALA A 186 30.37 -23.28 1.57
C ALA A 186 31.30 -22.11 1.92
N LEU A 187 31.39 -21.09 1.06
CA LEU A 187 32.21 -19.90 1.31
C LEU A 187 31.81 -19.16 2.59
N ILE A 188 30.50 -19.03 2.87
CA ILE A 188 30.00 -18.43 4.11
C ILE A 188 30.41 -19.25 5.33
N LYS A 189 30.34 -20.59 5.26
CA LYS A 189 30.70 -21.49 6.36
C LYS A 189 32.20 -21.54 6.62
N LEU A 190 33.01 -21.47 5.58
CA LEU A 190 34.47 -21.45 5.68
C LEU A 190 35.00 -20.12 6.24
N THR A 191 34.32 -19.00 5.93
CA THR A 191 34.79 -17.66 6.34
C THR A 191 34.25 -17.23 7.69
N SER A 192 33.09 -17.74 8.14
CA SER A 192 32.47 -17.30 9.41
C SER A 192 31.60 -18.39 10.05
N ARG A 193 31.72 -18.58 11.37
CA ARG A 193 30.91 -19.54 12.14
C ARG A 193 29.42 -19.18 12.12
N GLY A 194 28.53 -20.17 12.14
CA GLY A 194 27.07 -19.99 12.25
C GLY A 194 26.24 -20.37 11.00
N PRO A 195 24.97 -19.94 10.90
CA PRO A 195 24.05 -20.34 9.84
C PRO A 195 24.36 -19.69 8.48
N VAL A 196 24.09 -20.41 7.38
CA VAL A 196 24.25 -19.89 6.01
C VAL A 196 23.23 -18.79 5.70
N PHE A 197 21.98 -19.01 6.11
CA PHE A 197 20.90 -18.07 5.85
C PHE A 197 20.73 -17.09 7.01
N PHE A 198 20.63 -15.82 6.66
CA PHE A 198 20.10 -14.77 7.51
C PHE A 198 18.58 -14.69 7.32
N LYS A 199 17.84 -14.60 8.43
CA LYS A 199 16.39 -14.50 8.45
C LYS A 199 16.00 -13.17 9.06
N GLN A 200 15.18 -12.39 8.37
CA GLN A 200 14.72 -11.09 8.85
C GLN A 200 13.21 -10.96 8.68
N LYS A 201 12.51 -10.50 9.73
CA LYS A 201 11.10 -10.12 9.61
C LYS A 201 10.96 -8.87 8.75
N ARG A 202 10.11 -8.95 7.75
CA ARG A 202 9.79 -7.90 6.79
C ARG A 202 8.28 -7.75 6.69
N VAL A 203 7.84 -6.57 6.31
CA VAL A 203 6.43 -6.26 6.10
C VAL A 203 6.07 -6.58 4.65
N GLY A 204 5.10 -7.46 4.47
CA GLY A 204 4.53 -7.90 3.20
C GLY A 204 3.29 -7.11 2.81
N GLN A 205 2.53 -7.61 1.84
CA GLN A 205 1.31 -6.95 1.40
C GLN A 205 0.32 -6.80 2.57
N PHE A 206 -0.38 -5.67 2.62
CA PHE A 206 -1.37 -5.37 3.68
C PHE A 206 -0.82 -5.34 5.11
N GLY A 207 0.50 -5.21 5.27
CA GLY A 207 1.13 -5.15 6.59
C GLY A 207 1.48 -6.53 7.17
N GLU A 208 1.19 -7.63 6.48
CA GLU A 208 1.46 -8.97 6.98
C GLU A 208 2.97 -9.24 7.09
N GLU A 209 3.45 -9.60 8.29
CA GLU A 209 4.87 -9.88 8.48
C GLU A 209 5.27 -11.26 7.96
N PHE A 210 6.35 -11.32 7.19
CA PHE A 210 6.94 -12.59 6.72
C PHE A 210 8.44 -12.66 7.03
N THR A 211 8.99 -13.87 6.98
CA THR A 211 10.43 -14.10 7.19
C THR A 211 11.15 -14.08 5.85
N CYS A 212 11.85 -12.99 5.57
CA CYS A 212 12.68 -12.83 4.37
C CYS A 212 14.02 -13.57 4.55
N PHE A 213 14.37 -14.39 3.56
CA PHE A 213 15.63 -15.15 3.53
C PHE A 213 16.70 -14.42 2.73
N LYS A 214 17.91 -14.34 3.29
CA LYS A 214 19.11 -13.85 2.59
C LYS A 214 20.28 -14.77 2.89
N PHE A 215 21.31 -14.74 2.04
CA PHE A 215 22.60 -15.28 2.46
C PHE A 215 23.22 -14.36 3.50
N ARG A 216 23.85 -14.95 4.50
CA ARG A 216 24.52 -14.20 5.55
C ARG A 216 25.80 -13.57 5.00
N SER A 217 25.81 -12.24 4.94
CA SER A 217 26.96 -11.43 4.56
C SER A 217 27.64 -10.71 5.74
N MET A 218 27.06 -10.80 6.94
CA MET A 218 27.54 -10.12 8.16
C MET A 218 27.93 -11.14 9.23
N TYR A 219 28.79 -10.73 10.17
CA TYR A 219 29.07 -11.52 11.38
C TYR A 219 27.79 -11.75 12.21
N LEU A 220 27.82 -12.74 13.09
CA LEU A 220 26.72 -12.98 14.04
C LEU A 220 26.68 -11.90 15.13
N ASN A 221 25.50 -11.68 15.71
CA ASN A 221 25.26 -10.80 16.86
C ASN A 221 25.68 -9.34 16.63
N ASN A 222 25.35 -8.84 15.45
CA ASN A 222 25.57 -7.44 15.10
C ASN A 222 24.43 -6.55 15.64
N ASP A 223 24.78 -5.38 16.16
CA ASP A 223 23.83 -4.40 16.66
C ASP A 223 22.98 -3.80 15.51
N PRO A 224 21.63 -3.93 15.53
CA PRO A 224 20.75 -3.32 14.53
C PRO A 224 20.61 -1.80 14.67
N ALA A 225 20.98 -1.19 15.81
CA ALA A 225 20.76 0.22 16.11
C ALA A 225 21.36 1.15 15.05
N ILE A 226 22.57 0.83 14.55
CA ILE A 226 23.25 1.60 13.50
C ILE A 226 22.39 1.68 12.22
N HIS A 227 21.71 0.59 11.85
CA HIS A 227 20.83 0.60 10.66
C HIS A 227 19.53 1.36 10.95
N GLN A 228 18.97 1.23 12.16
CA GLN A 228 17.75 1.94 12.53
C GLN A 228 17.94 3.46 12.50
N GLU A 229 19.05 3.95 13.05
CA GLU A 229 19.38 5.38 13.05
C GLU A 229 19.59 5.91 11.63
N TYR A 230 20.36 5.19 10.81
CA TYR A 230 20.61 5.55 9.42
C TYR A 230 19.31 5.69 8.61
N ILE A 231 18.41 4.71 8.72
CA ILE A 231 17.10 4.74 8.05
C ILE A 231 16.24 5.89 8.55
N ARG A 232 16.21 6.13 9.87
CA ARG A 232 15.41 7.21 10.45
C ARG A 232 15.84 8.55 9.88
N ASN A 233 17.15 8.79 9.75
CA ASN A 233 17.68 10.04 9.19
C ASN A 233 17.38 10.17 7.69
N LEU A 234 17.48 9.07 6.94
CA LEU A 234 17.17 9.01 5.51
C LEU A 234 15.69 9.30 5.22
N ILE A 235 14.77 8.68 5.98
CA ILE A 235 13.32 8.89 5.81
C ILE A 235 12.95 10.33 6.20
N ASN A 236 13.54 10.86 7.27
CA ASN A 236 13.26 12.21 7.77
C ASN A 236 14.04 13.32 7.06
N LYS A 237 14.75 13.03 5.96
CA LYS A 237 15.52 14.01 5.15
C LYS A 237 16.56 14.81 5.97
N LYS A 238 17.13 14.21 7.01
CA LYS A 238 18.13 14.83 7.90
C LYS A 238 19.58 14.52 7.50
N VAL A 239 19.79 13.79 6.42
CA VAL A 239 21.13 13.52 5.87
C VAL A 239 21.37 14.53 4.76
N ASP A 240 22.42 15.34 4.90
CA ASP A 240 22.89 16.20 3.80
C ASP A 240 23.18 15.33 2.58
N ASP A 241 22.51 15.66 1.48
CA ASP A 241 22.35 14.87 0.27
C ASP A 241 23.62 14.85 -0.62
N SER A 242 24.81 14.96 0.00
CA SER A 242 26.07 15.06 -0.73
C SER A 242 26.61 13.71 -1.22
N ASP A 243 26.06 12.59 -0.75
CA ASP A 243 26.61 11.25 -1.07
C ASP A 243 25.58 10.17 -1.49
N GLY A 244 24.26 10.42 -1.40
CA GLY A 244 23.18 9.59 -1.99
C GLY A 244 23.11 8.08 -1.64
N THR A 245 24.01 7.57 -0.80
CA THR A 245 24.14 6.12 -0.61
C THR A 245 23.20 5.58 0.46
N PHE A 246 22.20 4.77 0.06
CA PHE A 246 21.30 3.93 0.89
C PHE A 246 21.98 2.83 1.75
N LYS A 247 23.32 2.88 1.87
CA LYS A 247 24.15 1.85 2.51
C LYS A 247 25.27 2.54 3.28
N ILE A 248 25.61 1.98 4.44
CA ILE A 248 26.76 2.42 5.25
C ILE A 248 28.05 2.00 4.52
N LYS A 249 28.87 2.96 4.09
CA LYS A 249 30.19 2.70 3.48
C LYS A 249 31.12 2.05 4.52
N ASN A 250 31.85 1.00 4.12
CA ASN A 250 32.81 0.28 4.97
C ASN A 250 32.25 -0.22 6.32
N ASP A 251 31.07 -0.84 6.29
CA ASP A 251 30.46 -1.40 7.49
C ASP A 251 31.32 -2.54 8.10
N PRO A 252 31.89 -2.37 9.32
CA PRO A 252 32.79 -3.34 9.95
C PRO A 252 32.09 -4.66 10.29
N ARG A 253 30.75 -4.68 10.27
CA ARG A 253 29.92 -5.85 10.55
C ARG A 253 29.92 -6.86 9.40
N VAL A 254 30.41 -6.47 8.22
CA VAL A 254 30.38 -7.28 6.99
C VAL A 254 31.61 -8.17 6.89
N THR A 255 31.43 -9.45 6.56
CA THR A 255 32.56 -10.37 6.38
C THR A 255 33.29 -10.07 5.06
N PRO A 256 34.57 -10.46 4.90
CA PRO A 256 35.31 -10.25 3.65
C PRO A 256 34.59 -10.83 2.43
N ILE A 257 34.09 -12.07 2.52
CA ILE A 257 33.27 -12.67 1.46
C ILE A 257 31.89 -11.99 1.35
N GLY A 258 31.33 -11.54 2.47
CA GLY A 258 30.06 -10.82 2.52
C GLY A 258 30.09 -9.52 1.72
N ARG A 259 31.25 -8.85 1.61
CA ARG A 259 31.43 -7.69 0.73
C ARG A 259 31.21 -8.06 -0.73
N LEU A 260 31.80 -9.16 -1.20
CA LEU A 260 31.60 -9.64 -2.57
C LEU A 260 30.14 -10.04 -2.83
N ILE A 261 29.54 -10.80 -1.89
CA ILE A 261 28.15 -11.26 -1.99
C ILE A 261 27.19 -10.06 -2.08
N ARG A 262 27.39 -9.01 -1.25
CA ARG A 262 26.56 -7.80 -1.26
C ARG A 262 26.81 -6.92 -2.49
N LYS A 263 28.04 -6.87 -2.98
CA LYS A 263 28.41 -6.10 -4.19
C LYS A 263 27.72 -6.66 -5.43
N THR A 264 27.59 -7.98 -5.50
CA THR A 264 26.97 -8.71 -6.62
C THR A 264 25.47 -8.98 -6.41
N SER A 265 24.89 -8.50 -5.30
CA SER A 265 23.50 -8.78 -4.88
C SER A 265 23.16 -10.27 -4.76
N LEU A 266 24.17 -11.12 -4.64
CA LEU A 266 23.98 -12.57 -4.48
C LEU A 266 23.34 -12.88 -3.12
N ASP A 267 23.37 -11.96 -2.14
CA ASP A 267 22.74 -12.15 -0.84
C ASP A 267 21.21 -12.32 -0.94
N GLU A 268 20.60 -11.86 -2.02
CA GLU A 268 19.14 -11.85 -2.20
C GLU A 268 18.60 -13.10 -2.89
N LEU A 269 19.45 -13.97 -3.43
CA LEU A 269 19.01 -15.20 -4.11
C LEU A 269 18.08 -16.09 -3.26
N PRO A 270 18.28 -16.27 -1.94
CA PRO A 270 17.37 -17.08 -1.13
C PRO A 270 15.92 -16.56 -1.09
N GLN A 271 15.67 -15.31 -1.51
CA GLN A 271 14.31 -14.76 -1.60
C GLN A 271 13.45 -15.45 -2.66
N PHE A 272 14.02 -16.20 -3.62
CA PHE A 272 13.21 -17.07 -4.50
C PHE A 272 12.37 -18.08 -3.71
N ILE A 273 12.81 -18.48 -2.52
CA ILE A 273 12.04 -19.33 -1.61
C ILE A 273 10.81 -18.57 -1.09
N ASN A 274 10.94 -17.28 -0.77
CA ASN A 274 9.81 -16.43 -0.36
C ASN A 274 8.79 -16.26 -1.48
N VAL A 275 9.27 -16.16 -2.73
CA VAL A 275 8.37 -16.12 -3.89
C VAL A 275 7.61 -17.44 -4.01
N LEU A 276 8.25 -18.60 -3.90
CA LEU A 276 7.55 -19.89 -3.92
C LEU A 276 6.49 -20.00 -2.81
N LYS A 277 6.80 -19.54 -1.60
CA LYS A 277 5.85 -19.51 -0.46
C LYS A 277 4.65 -18.59 -0.67
N GLY A 278 4.80 -17.57 -1.52
CA GLY A 278 3.76 -16.59 -1.79
C GLY A 278 3.90 -15.29 -0.99
N ASP A 279 4.95 -15.17 -0.17
CA ASP A 279 5.27 -13.96 0.60
C ASP A 279 5.69 -12.80 -0.32
N MET A 280 6.34 -13.12 -1.45
CA MET A 280 6.92 -12.16 -2.40
C MET A 280 6.53 -12.51 -3.85
N SER A 281 6.77 -11.56 -4.75
CA SER A 281 6.74 -11.71 -6.20
C SER A 281 8.17 -11.60 -6.77
N LEU A 282 8.40 -12.01 -8.02
CA LEU A 282 9.67 -11.76 -8.68
C LEU A 282 9.91 -10.25 -8.84
N VAL A 283 8.86 -9.53 -9.26
CA VAL A 283 8.88 -8.07 -9.48
C VAL A 283 7.83 -7.38 -8.63
N GLY A 284 8.28 -6.41 -7.84
CA GLY A 284 7.46 -5.66 -6.89
C GLY A 284 8.26 -4.66 -6.06
N PRO A 285 7.59 -3.86 -5.21
CA PRO A 285 8.27 -2.94 -4.31
C PRO A 285 9.20 -3.67 -3.34
N ARG A 286 10.28 -3.01 -2.90
CA ARG A 286 11.15 -3.59 -1.86
C ARG A 286 10.35 -3.82 -0.57
N PRO A 287 10.46 -5.00 0.09
CA PRO A 287 9.83 -5.25 1.38
C PRO A 287 10.50 -4.44 2.50
N PRO A 288 9.79 -3.57 3.22
CA PRO A 288 10.38 -2.79 4.30
C PRO A 288 10.52 -3.58 5.61
N ILE A 289 11.32 -3.06 6.53
CA ILE A 289 11.39 -3.56 7.92
C ILE A 289 10.37 -2.79 8.75
N ARG A 290 9.84 -3.39 9.83
CA ARG A 290 8.82 -2.79 10.69
C ARG A 290 9.12 -1.35 11.12
N TYR A 291 10.34 -1.10 11.63
CA TYR A 291 10.73 0.26 12.04
C TYR A 291 10.89 1.23 10.86
N GLU A 292 11.09 0.76 9.62
CA GLU A 292 11.04 1.65 8.45
C GLU A 292 9.60 2.15 8.29
N VAL A 293 8.62 1.24 8.38
CA VAL A 293 7.19 1.54 8.23
C VAL A 293 6.67 2.47 9.33
N GLU A 294 7.20 2.36 10.54
CA GLU A 294 6.87 3.28 11.65
C GLU A 294 7.22 4.75 11.33
N ASN A 295 8.18 5.00 10.44
CA ASN A 295 8.57 6.34 10.01
C ASN A 295 7.88 6.77 8.69
N TYR A 296 7.00 5.95 8.12
CA TYR A 296 6.36 6.25 6.83
C TYR A 296 5.31 7.33 6.95
N SER A 297 5.36 8.29 6.04
CA SER A 297 4.21 9.15 5.73
C SER A 297 3.06 8.29 5.20
N LEU A 298 1.82 8.76 5.38
CA LEU A 298 0.64 7.99 4.97
C LEU A 298 0.69 7.54 3.51
N TRP A 299 1.07 8.45 2.60
CA TRP A 299 1.20 8.14 1.18
C TRP A 299 2.31 7.11 0.86
N HIS A 300 3.34 6.98 1.72
CA HIS A 300 4.37 5.95 1.54
C HIS A 300 3.82 4.55 1.75
N ARG A 301 2.84 4.38 2.65
CA ARG A 301 2.24 3.08 3.00
C ARG A 301 1.55 2.40 1.83
N ARG A 302 1.14 3.17 0.82
CA ARG A 302 0.54 2.66 -0.42
C ARG A 302 1.39 1.58 -1.10
N ARG A 303 2.73 1.65 -1.03
CA ARG A 303 3.61 0.62 -1.59
C ARG A 303 3.44 -0.77 -0.94
N ILE A 304 2.93 -0.80 0.29
CA ILE A 304 2.69 -2.02 1.10
C ILE A 304 1.25 -2.52 0.86
N MET A 305 0.30 -1.60 0.73
CA MET A 305 -1.11 -1.95 0.55
C MET A 305 -1.43 -2.41 -0.88
N GLU A 306 -0.85 -1.74 -1.89
CA GLU A 306 -1.28 -1.91 -3.28
C GLU A 306 -0.59 -3.08 -4.02
N ALA A 307 0.55 -3.58 -3.53
CA ALA A 307 1.26 -4.65 -4.21
C ALA A 307 2.05 -5.56 -3.27
N ARG A 308 2.23 -6.81 -3.71
CA ARG A 308 3.17 -7.74 -3.08
C ARG A 308 4.60 -7.25 -3.26
N PRO A 309 5.44 -7.37 -2.22
CA PRO A 309 6.84 -7.01 -2.35
C PRO A 309 7.56 -7.91 -3.37
N GLY A 310 8.58 -7.36 -4.02
CA GLY A 310 9.38 -8.03 -5.04
C GLY A 310 10.80 -8.35 -4.58
N ILE A 311 11.42 -9.35 -5.21
CA ILE A 311 12.89 -9.52 -5.14
C ILE A 311 13.55 -8.32 -5.82
N THR A 312 13.06 -7.96 -7.01
CA THR A 312 13.49 -6.79 -7.77
C THR A 312 12.30 -5.86 -8.06
N GLY A 313 12.59 -4.65 -8.50
CA GLY A 313 11.60 -3.60 -8.66
C GLY A 313 12.17 -2.43 -9.46
N GLU A 314 11.28 -1.54 -9.86
CA GLU A 314 11.63 -0.43 -10.75
C GLU A 314 12.74 0.46 -10.17
N TRP A 315 12.64 0.85 -8.90
CA TRP A 315 13.67 1.68 -8.26
C TRP A 315 15.01 0.96 -8.11
N GLN A 316 15.02 -0.37 -7.89
CA GLN A 316 16.25 -1.17 -7.75
C GLN A 316 17.03 -1.21 -9.07
N VAL A 317 16.32 -1.13 -10.20
CA VAL A 317 16.90 -1.15 -11.53
C VAL A 317 17.27 0.25 -12.03
N TYR A 318 16.39 1.25 -11.85
CA TYR A 318 16.57 2.58 -12.44
C TYR A 318 17.04 3.67 -11.47
N GLY A 319 16.70 3.60 -10.18
CA GLY A 319 16.93 4.69 -9.20
C GLY A 319 18.22 4.52 -8.38
N ARG A 320 18.39 3.36 -7.76
CA ARG A 320 19.61 2.97 -7.00
C ARG A 320 20.04 4.03 -5.97
N SER A 321 21.32 4.38 -5.89
CA SER A 321 21.89 5.35 -4.96
C SER A 321 21.77 6.80 -5.42
N ARG A 322 20.94 7.10 -6.42
CA ARG A 322 20.80 8.45 -6.99
C ARG A 322 19.43 9.07 -6.74
N THR A 323 18.61 8.43 -5.90
CA THR A 323 17.23 8.85 -5.63
C THR A 323 17.03 9.09 -4.15
N THR A 324 16.19 10.05 -3.79
CA THR A 324 15.71 10.23 -2.42
C THR A 324 14.73 9.12 -2.02
N PHE A 325 14.42 8.98 -0.73
CA PHE A 325 13.40 8.01 -0.28
C PHE A 325 12.02 8.28 -0.91
N ASP A 326 11.63 9.55 -1.03
CA ASP A 326 10.37 9.92 -1.66
C ASP A 326 10.34 9.53 -3.15
N GLU A 327 11.43 9.72 -3.88
CA GLU A 327 11.55 9.30 -5.27
C GLU A 327 11.50 7.78 -5.43
N MET A 328 12.17 7.04 -4.55
CA MET A 328 12.07 5.58 -4.50
C MET A 328 10.61 5.14 -4.37
N VAL A 329 9.87 5.71 -3.43
CA VAL A 329 8.45 5.38 -3.24
C VAL A 329 7.63 5.78 -4.47
N ARG A 330 7.90 6.94 -5.09
CA ARG A 330 7.21 7.33 -6.34
C ARG A 330 7.44 6.33 -7.47
N MET A 331 8.65 5.79 -7.60
CA MET A 331 8.95 4.74 -8.58
C MET A 331 8.21 3.44 -8.24
N ASP A 332 8.17 3.03 -6.96
CA ASP A 332 7.36 1.88 -6.55
C ASP A 332 5.88 2.07 -6.90
N LEU A 333 5.31 3.24 -6.62
CA LEU A 333 3.93 3.57 -6.97
C LEU A 333 3.72 3.68 -8.49
N HIS A 334 4.73 4.09 -9.25
CA HIS A 334 4.69 4.10 -10.71
C HIS A 334 4.59 2.68 -11.26
N TYR A 335 5.44 1.77 -10.79
CA TYR A 335 5.39 0.37 -11.13
C TYR A 335 4.01 -0.22 -10.85
N ILE A 336 3.48 -0.01 -9.64
CA ILE A 336 2.16 -0.53 -9.21
C ILE A 336 1.03 -0.08 -10.15
N ARG A 337 1.04 1.17 -10.60
CA ARG A 337 0.02 1.70 -11.51
C ARG A 337 0.15 1.18 -12.94
N ASN A 338 1.35 0.82 -13.37
CA ASN A 338 1.66 0.47 -14.76
C ASN A 338 2.05 -1.01 -14.93
N GLN A 339 1.68 -1.86 -13.96
CA GLN A 339 2.03 -3.28 -13.97
C GLN A 339 1.58 -3.97 -15.26
N SER A 340 2.55 -4.55 -15.97
CA SER A 340 2.32 -5.27 -17.22
C SER A 340 3.41 -6.33 -17.40
N LEU A 341 3.10 -7.41 -18.11
CA LEU A 341 4.09 -8.46 -18.42
C LEU A 341 5.35 -7.89 -19.09
N ARG A 342 5.17 -6.90 -19.96
CA ARG A 342 6.27 -6.21 -20.65
C ARG A 342 7.14 -5.44 -19.67
N LEU A 343 6.55 -4.76 -18.69
CA LEU A 343 7.29 -4.03 -17.67
C LEU A 343 8.04 -5.00 -16.75
N ASP A 344 7.39 -6.06 -16.28
CA ASP A 344 7.99 -7.10 -15.44
C ASP A 344 9.18 -7.75 -16.15
N LEU A 345 9.01 -8.15 -17.43
CA LEU A 345 10.10 -8.73 -18.22
C LEU A 345 11.24 -7.73 -18.43
N LYS A 346 10.93 -6.46 -18.70
CA LYS A 346 11.96 -5.40 -18.84
C LYS A 346 12.75 -5.21 -17.55
N ILE A 347 12.09 -5.25 -16.40
CA ILE A 347 12.75 -5.16 -15.09
C ILE A 347 13.64 -6.39 -14.88
N LEU A 348 13.08 -7.60 -15.03
CA LEU A 348 13.81 -8.86 -14.84
C LEU A 348 15.06 -8.98 -15.73
N LEU A 349 14.96 -8.59 -17.01
CA LEU A 349 16.10 -8.62 -17.92
C LEU A 349 17.18 -7.60 -17.55
N LYS A 350 16.80 -6.46 -16.97
CA LYS A 350 17.75 -5.43 -16.54
C LYS A 350 18.37 -5.74 -15.18
N THR A 351 17.71 -6.51 -14.33
CA THR A 351 18.17 -6.80 -12.96
C THR A 351 19.59 -7.39 -12.89
N PRO A 352 20.00 -8.39 -13.70
CA PRO A 352 21.36 -8.91 -13.67
C PRO A 352 22.42 -7.87 -14.04
N PHE A 353 22.18 -7.08 -15.10
CA PHE A 353 23.11 -6.01 -15.52
C PHE A 353 23.20 -4.92 -14.47
N ALA A 354 22.08 -4.59 -13.86
CA ALA A 354 22.05 -3.70 -12.71
C ALA A 354 22.93 -4.31 -11.59
N ALA A 355 22.66 -5.53 -11.13
CA ALA A 355 23.41 -6.14 -10.03
C ALA A 355 24.93 -6.24 -10.29
N LEU A 356 25.34 -6.53 -11.53
CA LEU A 356 26.75 -6.70 -11.90
C LEU A 356 27.51 -5.40 -12.16
N SER A 357 26.84 -4.35 -12.63
CA SER A 357 27.49 -3.05 -12.93
C SER A 357 28.07 -2.36 -11.70
N GLY A 358 27.68 -2.75 -10.48
CA GLY A 358 28.18 -2.15 -9.24
C GLY A 358 27.80 -0.68 -9.06
N ASP A 359 27.03 -0.08 -9.97
CA ASP A 359 26.54 1.29 -9.88
C ASP A 359 25.63 1.42 -8.63
N GLY A 360 26.14 2.08 -7.58
CA GLY A 360 25.50 2.16 -6.27
C GLY A 360 25.82 1.01 -5.29
N ALA A 361 26.76 0.14 -5.62
CA ALA A 361 27.33 -0.87 -4.72
C ALA A 361 28.69 -0.37 -4.17
N TYR A 362 28.62 0.46 -3.13
CA TYR A 362 29.77 0.81 -2.29
C TYR A 362 29.73 0.04 -0.97
#